data_AF-A0A960P4C7-F1
#
_entry.id   AF-A0A960P4C7-F1
#
_cell.length_a   1.000
_cell.length_b   1.000
_cell.length_c   1.000
_cell.angle_alpha   90.00
_cell.angle_beta   90.00
_cell.angle_gamma   90.00
#
_symmetry.space_group_name_H-M   'P 1'
#
loop_
_entity.id
_entity.type
_entity.pdbx_description
1 polymer ?
#
loop_
_entity_poly.entity_id
_entity_poly.type
_entity_poly.pdbx_seq_one_letter_code
_entity_poly.pdbx_strand_id
1 'polypeptide(L)' 'MACSRSLGKKRFLAQREFALGIEALERFVAGEPLHHLHECVVGVLAMESEPVDPRP' A
#
# COMPACT_ATOMS: atom_id res chain seq x y z
N MET A 1 -4.30 1.48 -28.51
CA MET A 1 -4.06 2.75 -27.77
C MET A 1 -4.49 2.59 -26.29
N ALA A 2 -3.98 1.57 -25.58
CA ALA A 2 -4.42 1.27 -24.21
C ALA A 2 -3.30 0.53 -23.45
N CYS A 3 -2.39 1.25 -22.79
CA CYS A 3 -1.38 0.66 -21.89
C CYS A 3 -0.83 1.69 -20.86
N SER A 4 -1.00 2.99 -21.09
CA SER A 4 -0.55 4.03 -20.15
C SER A 4 -1.46 4.20 -18.92
N ARG A 5 -2.76 3.91 -19.03
CA ARG A 5 -3.75 4.12 -17.94
C ARG A 5 -3.66 3.08 -16.82
N SER A 6 -3.40 1.81 -17.14
CA SER A 6 -3.27 0.72 -16.16
C SER A 6 -1.94 0.80 -15.39
N LEU A 7 -0.85 1.13 -16.10
CA LEU A 7 0.48 1.30 -15.49
C LEU A 7 0.53 2.47 -14.51
N GLY A 8 -0.19 3.57 -14.78
CA GLY A 8 -0.31 4.70 -13.85
C GLY A 8 -0.98 4.31 -12.53
N LYS A 9 -2.12 3.60 -12.58
CA LYS A 9 -2.84 3.13 -11.38
C LYS A 9 -1.98 2.15 -10.57
N LYS A 10 -1.32 1.20 -11.24
CA LYS A 10 -0.47 0.20 -10.57
C LYS A 10 0.74 0.83 -9.87
N ARG A 11 1.39 1.82 -10.50
CA ARG A 11 2.50 2.56 -9.88
C ARG A 11 2.05 3.42 -8.69
N PHE A 12 0.88 4.03 -8.79
CA PHE A 12 0.32 4.82 -7.71
C PHE A 12 -0.01 3.98 -6.47
N LEU A 13 -0.62 2.79 -6.68
CA LEU A 13 -0.90 1.85 -5.59
C LEU A 13 0.39 1.34 -4.94
N ALA A 14 1.36 0.88 -5.74
CA ALA A 14 2.64 0.39 -5.25
C ALA A 14 3.42 1.43 -4.42
N GLN A 15 3.38 2.73 -4.79
CA GLN A 15 4.01 3.78 -3.99
C GLN A 15 3.35 3.97 -2.63
N ARG A 16 2.01 3.88 -2.56
CA ARG A 16 1.26 4.04 -1.31
C ARG A 16 1.42 2.83 -0.40
N GLU A 17 1.41 1.63 -0.95
CA GLU A 17 1.70 0.38 -0.24
C GLU A 17 3.10 0.42 0.38
N PHE A 18 4.09 0.84 -0.42
CA PHE A 18 5.47 0.95 0.05
C PHE A 18 5.61 1.97 1.19
N ALA A 19 5.01 3.16 1.07
CA ALA A 19 5.05 4.18 2.10
C ALA A 19 4.42 3.71 3.43
N LEU A 20 3.24 3.07 3.37
CA LEU A 20 2.59 2.51 4.57
C LEU A 20 3.40 1.36 5.19
N GLY A 21 4.07 0.56 4.36
CA GLY A 21 4.94 -0.52 4.84
C GLY A 21 6.16 0.01 5.62
N ILE A 22 6.80 1.07 5.12
CA ILE A 22 7.93 1.72 5.82
C ILE A 22 7.46 2.34 7.13
N GLU A 23 6.35 3.08 7.14
CA GLU A 23 5.77 3.67 8.35
C GLU A 23 5.45 2.59 9.41
N ALA A 24 4.86 1.47 9.00
CA ALA A 24 4.58 0.36 9.92
C ALA A 24 5.84 -0.20 10.59
N LEU A 25 6.94 -0.32 9.83
CA LEU A 25 8.23 -0.79 10.33
C LEU A 25 8.88 0.24 11.27
N GLU A 26 8.81 1.52 10.94
CA GLU A 26 9.34 2.59 11.78
C GLU A 26 8.61 2.64 13.14
N ARG A 27 7.28 2.57 13.14
CA ARG A 27 6.46 2.50 14.36
C ARG A 27 6.71 1.25 15.19
N PHE A 28 6.93 0.11 14.53
CA PHE A 28 7.31 -1.14 15.19
C PHE A 28 8.64 -0.98 15.94
N VAL A 29 9.67 -0.44 15.27
CA VAL A 29 11.00 -0.25 15.85
C VAL A 29 10.98 0.82 16.95
N ALA A 30 10.14 1.84 16.82
CA ALA A 30 9.94 2.87 17.84
C ALA A 30 9.18 2.38 19.09
N GLY A 31 8.61 1.16 19.06
CA GLY A 31 7.85 0.60 20.17
C GLY A 31 6.48 1.26 20.36
N GLU A 32 5.90 1.82 19.30
CA GLU A 32 4.57 2.42 19.37
C GLU A 32 3.48 1.39 19.69
N PRO A 33 2.35 1.85 20.29
CA PRO A 33 1.18 1.01 20.50
C PRO A 33 0.74 0.26 19.24
N LEU A 34 0.41 -1.03 19.42
CA LEU A 34 0.10 -1.96 18.32
C LEU A 34 -1.01 -1.48 17.36
N HIS A 35 -1.95 -0.64 17.83
CA HIS A 35 -3.01 -0.09 16.99
C HIS A 35 -2.47 0.86 15.91
N HIS A 36 -1.46 1.67 16.22
CA HIS A 36 -0.82 2.57 15.24
C HIS A 36 -0.09 1.83 14.13
N LEU A 37 0.45 0.65 14.44
CA LEU A 37 1.01 -0.26 13.44
C LEU A 37 -0.09 -0.91 12.60
N HIS A 38 -1.17 -1.36 13.24
CA HIS A 38 -2.27 -2.01 12.55
C HIS A 38 -2.98 -1.08 11.57
N GLU A 39 -3.10 0.22 11.88
CA GLU A 39 -3.63 1.22 10.94
C GLU A 39 -2.89 1.19 9.59
N CYS A 40 -1.56 1.15 9.62
CA CYS A 40 -0.72 1.08 8.41
C CYS A 40 -0.92 -0.25 7.66
N VAL A 41 -0.89 -1.38 8.38
CA VAL A 41 -1.00 -2.72 7.79
C VAL A 41 -2.38 -2.98 7.19
N VAL A 42 -3.45 -2.58 7.89
CA VAL A 42 -4.83 -2.70 7.40
C VAL A 42 -5.05 -1.75 6.22
N GLY A 43 -4.41 -0.58 6.21
CA GLY A 43 -4.40 0.34 5.06
C GLY A 43 -3.83 -0.29 3.79
N VAL A 44 -2.74 -1.06 3.90
CA VAL A 44 -2.18 -1.84 2.77
C VAL A 44 -3.18 -2.89 2.29
N LEU A 45 -3.76 -3.68 3.20
CA LEU A 45 -4.74 -4.71 2.85
C LEU A 45 -5.99 -4.13 2.17
N ALA A 46 -6.42 -2.93 2.58
CA ALA A 46 -7.52 -2.23 1.94
C ALA A 46 -7.21 -1.81 0.50
N MET A 47 -5.96 -1.42 0.20
CA MET A 47 -5.55 -1.06 -1.16
C MET A 47 -5.48 -2.27 -2.11
N GLU A 48 -5.08 -3.43 -1.60
CA GLU A 48 -5.10 -4.71 -2.33
C GLU A 48 -6.53 -5.21 -2.64
N SER A 49 -7.52 -4.68 -1.93
CA SER A 49 -8.93 -5.02 -2.16
C SER A 49 -9.57 -4.23 -3.31
N GLU A 50 -8.92 -3.18 -3.82
CA GLU A 50 -9.39 -2.52 -5.04
C GLU A 50 -9.10 -3.40 -6.27
N PRO A 51 -10.07 -3.61 -7.17
CA PRO A 51 -9.81 -4.33 -8.40
C PRO A 51 -8.79 -3.56 -9.26
N VAL A 52 -7.61 -4.13 -9.40
CA VAL A 52 -6.59 -3.76 -10.37
C VAL A 52 -6.68 -4.76 -11.53
N ASP A 53 -6.66 -4.28 -12.78
CA ASP A 53 -6.67 -5.15 -13.97
C ASP A 53 -5.49 -6.13 -13.87
N PRO A 54 -5.73 -7.46 -13.83
CA PRO A 54 -4.70 -8.46 -13.54
C PRO A 54 -3.71 -8.70 -14.70
N ARG A 55 -3.85 -7.98 -15.82
CA ARG A 55 -3.02 -8.17 -17.00
C ARG A 55 -1.81 -7.23 -17.00
N PRO A 56 -0.58 -7.74 -17.25
CA PRO A 56 0.62 -6.91 -17.41
C PRO A 56 0.57 -6.02 -18.65
#